data_AF-A0A3M6TRW1-F1
#
_entry.id   AF-A0A3M6TRW1-F1
#
_cell.length_a   1.000
_cell.length_b   1.000
_cell.length_c   1.000
_cell.angle_alpha   90.00
_cell.angle_beta   90.00
_cell.angle_gamma   90.00
#
_symmetry.space_group_name_H-M   'P 1'
#
loop_
_entity.id
_entity.type
_entity.pdbx_description
1 polymer ?
#
loop_
_entity_poly.entity_id
_entity_poly.type
_entity_poly.pdbx_seq_one_letter_code
_entity_poly.pdbx_strand_id
1 'polypeptide(L)'
;MTAAIVPFLQLYIDEERSNVIKDQNVIRQIAKLIGEIKVHLLKAYVDFYKSCFQLAAHTLSIPVSLHATNRKRLCERLKKIEGVPSGAIVLLQGGEQSQRYCTDTDVVFRQESYFHWTFGVLEADCFGAVEVDTACAILFVPRLPPEYAIWMGKIHSQEHFQKKYEVGEVFFTDEHYHYCFMMFLLLLLLLLL
;
A
#
# COMPACT_ATOMS: atom_id res chain seq x y z
N MET A 1 -12.28 11.62 -13.13
CA MET A 1 -12.29 10.72 -14.30
C MET A 1 -13.28 9.55 -14.18
N THR A 2 -13.67 9.10 -12.99
CA THR A 2 -14.78 8.14 -12.77
C THR A 2 -16.14 8.64 -13.28
N ALA A 3 -16.38 9.96 -13.27
CA ALA A 3 -17.63 10.56 -13.74
C ALA A 3 -17.85 10.51 -15.28
N ALA A 4 -16.83 10.21 -16.09
CA ALA A 4 -16.93 10.25 -17.55
C ALA A 4 -17.12 8.88 -18.22
N ILE A 5 -16.74 7.79 -17.55
CA ILE A 5 -16.76 6.44 -18.13
C ILE A 5 -18.13 5.76 -17.93
N VAL A 6 -18.75 5.98 -16.76
CA VAL A 6 -20.06 5.39 -16.43
C VAL A 6 -21.18 5.88 -17.39
N PRO A 7 -21.28 7.17 -17.75
CA PRO A 7 -22.27 7.62 -18.73
C PRO A 7 -21.98 7.11 -20.15
N PHE A 8 -20.71 6.94 -20.52
CA PHE A 8 -20.31 6.48 -21.85
C PHE A 8 -20.65 4.99 -22.07
N LEU A 9 -20.46 4.15 -21.05
CA LEU A 9 -20.90 2.75 -21.06
C LEU A 9 -22.43 2.63 -21.04
N GLN A 10 -23.13 3.54 -20.36
CA GLN A 10 -24.60 3.53 -20.32
C GLN A 10 -25.20 3.93 -21.68
N LEU A 11 -24.64 4.94 -22.35
CA LEU A 11 -25.02 5.33 -23.72
C LEU A 11 -24.83 4.19 -24.73
N TYR A 12 -23.72 3.45 -24.66
CA TYR A 12 -23.46 2.31 -25.55
C TYR A 12 -24.46 1.15 -25.32
N ILE A 13 -24.91 0.95 -24.07
CA ILE A 13 -25.92 -0.06 -23.72
C ILE A 13 -27.33 0.37 -24.16
N ASP A 14 -27.62 1.68 -24.11
CA ASP A 14 -28.93 2.22 -24.47
C ASP A 14 -29.13 2.37 -26.00
N GLU A 15 -28.06 2.57 -26.77
CA GLU A 15 -28.10 2.65 -28.24
C GLU A 15 -28.36 1.28 -28.91
N GLU A 16 -27.83 0.19 -28.34
CA GLU A 16 -28.09 -1.21 -28.77
C GLU A 16 -29.50 -1.71 -28.40
N ARG A 17 -30.21 -1.02 -27.51
CA ARG A 17 -31.58 -1.40 -27.11
C ARG A 17 -32.65 -1.04 -28.15
N SER A 18 -32.31 -0.24 -29.17
CA SER A 18 -33.32 0.35 -30.05
C SER A 18 -33.66 -0.47 -31.29
N ASN A 19 -32.86 -1.45 -31.73
CA ASN A 19 -33.25 -2.39 -32.80
C ASN A 19 -32.24 -3.53 -32.83
N VAL A 20 -32.68 -4.76 -33.14
CA VAL A 20 -31.88 -5.94 -33.53
C VAL A 20 -31.73 -7.02 -32.42
N ILE A 21 -32.20 -8.24 -32.77
CA ILE A 21 -32.03 -9.56 -32.14
C ILE A 21 -33.16 -10.04 -31.21
N LYS A 22 -34.06 -10.86 -31.78
CA LYS A 22 -35.01 -11.73 -31.06
C LYS A 22 -34.47 -13.16 -30.82
N ASP A 23 -33.27 -13.46 -31.32
CA ASP A 23 -32.65 -14.78 -31.19
C ASP A 23 -31.93 -14.89 -29.84
N GLN A 24 -32.43 -15.79 -28.98
CA GLN A 24 -31.86 -16.01 -27.66
C GLN A 24 -30.42 -16.54 -27.68
N ASN A 25 -29.99 -17.22 -28.75
CA ASN A 25 -28.61 -17.70 -28.85
C ASN A 25 -27.64 -16.53 -29.06
N VAL A 26 -28.01 -15.57 -29.91
CA VAL A 26 -27.20 -14.36 -30.16
C VAL A 26 -27.11 -13.51 -28.90
N ILE A 27 -28.21 -13.33 -28.15
CA ILE A 27 -28.21 -12.61 -26.86
C ILE A 27 -27.25 -13.28 -25.85
N ARG A 28 -27.27 -14.62 -25.74
CA ARG A 28 -26.35 -15.35 -24.85
C ARG A 28 -24.89 -15.16 -25.25
N GLN A 29 -24.61 -15.12 -26.55
CA GLN A 29 -23.25 -14.97 -27.07
C GLN A 29 -22.71 -13.55 -26.84
N ILE A 30 -23.55 -12.53 -27.03
CA ILE A 30 -23.22 -11.13 -26.71
C ILE A 30 -23.02 -10.95 -25.20
N ALA A 31 -23.90 -11.51 -24.37
CA ALA A 31 -23.77 -11.42 -22.91
C ALA A 31 -22.47 -12.07 -22.40
N LYS A 32 -22.07 -13.20 -23.00
CA LYS A 32 -20.79 -13.86 -22.69
C LYS A 32 -19.60 -12.96 -23.08
N LEU A 33 -19.62 -12.39 -24.28
CA LEU A 33 -18.55 -11.50 -24.77
C LEU A 33 -18.44 -10.24 -23.90
N ILE A 34 -19.56 -9.62 -23.51
CA ILE A 34 -19.59 -8.49 -22.58
C ILE A 34 -19.01 -8.87 -21.21
N GLY A 35 -19.31 -10.07 -20.71
CA GLY A 35 -18.73 -10.60 -19.48
C GLY A 35 -17.20 -10.73 -19.58
N GLU A 36 -16.70 -11.31 -20.66
CA GLU A 36 -15.26 -11.47 -20.92
C GLU A 36 -14.54 -10.12 -21.06
N ILE A 37 -15.13 -9.16 -21.76
CA ILE A 37 -14.62 -7.79 -21.92
C ILE A 37 -14.60 -7.06 -20.57
N LYS A 38 -15.67 -7.16 -19.77
CA LYS A 38 -15.71 -6.55 -18.42
C LYS A 38 -14.62 -7.10 -17.52
N VAL A 39 -14.38 -8.41 -17.54
CA VAL A 39 -13.31 -9.03 -16.75
C VAL A 39 -11.93 -8.52 -17.19
N HIS A 40 -11.69 -8.39 -18.50
CA HIS A 40 -10.42 -7.86 -19.02
C HIS A 40 -10.23 -6.38 -18.68
N LEU A 41 -11.27 -5.55 -18.85
CA LEU A 41 -11.22 -4.13 -18.51
C LEU A 41 -11.02 -3.92 -17.01
N LEU A 42 -11.69 -4.70 -16.16
CA LEU A 42 -11.54 -4.62 -14.71
C LEU A 42 -10.14 -5.05 -14.29
N LYS A 43 -9.61 -6.13 -14.89
CA LYS A 43 -8.25 -6.60 -14.62
C LYS A 43 -7.19 -5.59 -15.08
N ALA A 44 -7.32 -5.06 -16.29
CA ALA A 44 -6.46 -4.00 -16.80
C ALA A 44 -6.54 -2.73 -15.93
N TYR A 45 -7.73 -2.37 -15.44
CA TYR A 45 -7.91 -1.25 -14.52
C TYR A 45 -7.26 -1.49 -13.16
N VAL A 46 -7.43 -2.69 -12.59
CA VAL A 46 -6.81 -3.10 -11.31
C VAL A 46 -5.28 -3.16 -11.45
N ASP A 47 -4.77 -3.71 -12.55
CA ASP A 47 -3.33 -3.80 -12.80
C ASP A 47 -2.73 -2.42 -13.11
N PHE A 48 -3.49 -1.51 -13.74
CA PHE A 48 -3.11 -0.10 -13.92
C PHE A 48 -3.07 0.69 -12.60
N TYR A 49 -3.87 0.30 -11.61
CA TYR A 49 -3.94 0.98 -10.32
C TYR A 49 -2.95 0.47 -9.27
N LYS A 50 -2.25 -0.63 -9.51
CA LYS A 50 -1.28 -1.17 -8.56
C LYS A 50 0.03 -0.42 -8.62
N SER A 51 0.51 -0.02 -7.45
CA SER A 51 1.81 0.64 -7.31
C SER A 51 2.92 -0.37 -7.61
N CYS A 52 3.92 0.07 -8.36
CA CYS A 52 5.10 -0.73 -8.66
C CYS A 52 6.37 0.08 -8.47
N PHE A 53 7.44 -0.60 -8.06
CA PHE A 53 8.78 -0.07 -8.08
C PHE A 53 9.44 -0.41 -9.42
N GLN A 54 9.83 0.60 -10.18
CA GLN A 54 10.50 0.47 -11.46
C GLN A 54 11.39 1.70 -11.70
N LEU A 55 12.63 1.50 -12.15
CA LEU A 55 13.60 2.58 -12.33
C LEU A 55 13.66 3.12 -13.77
N ALA A 56 13.25 2.31 -14.76
CA ALA A 56 13.10 2.70 -16.16
C ALA A 56 12.20 1.72 -16.92
N ALA A 57 11.74 2.09 -18.11
CA ALA A 57 10.77 1.32 -18.92
C ALA A 57 11.19 -0.15 -19.19
N HIS A 58 12.49 -0.42 -19.32
CA HIS A 58 13.02 -1.77 -19.59
C HIS A 58 13.52 -2.50 -18.34
N THR A 59 13.39 -1.89 -17.15
CA THR A 59 13.73 -2.55 -15.88
C THR A 59 12.56 -3.37 -15.37
N LEU A 60 12.84 -4.35 -14.51
CA LEU A 60 11.82 -5.17 -13.88
C LEU A 60 10.87 -4.28 -13.06
N SER A 61 9.58 -4.38 -13.36
CA SER A 61 8.53 -3.77 -12.54
C SER A 61 8.20 -4.70 -11.38
N ILE A 62 8.48 -4.24 -10.16
CA ILE A 62 8.23 -5.01 -8.93
C ILE A 62 6.92 -4.51 -8.32
N PRO A 63 5.86 -5.34 -8.26
CA PRO A 63 4.59 -4.91 -7.68
C PRO A 63 4.74 -4.72 -6.16
N VAL A 64 4.28 -3.59 -5.64
CA VAL A 64 4.34 -3.27 -4.20
C VAL A 64 3.52 -4.27 -3.38
N SER A 65 2.49 -4.87 -3.98
CA SER A 65 1.69 -5.96 -3.38
C SER A 65 2.53 -7.15 -2.91
N LEU A 66 3.77 -7.33 -3.41
CA LEU A 66 4.73 -8.30 -2.89
C LEU A 66 4.92 -8.15 -1.38
N HIS A 67 5.07 -6.92 -0.90
CA HIS A 67 5.28 -6.62 0.51
C HIS A 67 4.00 -6.87 1.32
N ALA A 68 2.83 -6.59 0.76
CA ALA A 68 1.55 -6.95 1.37
C ALA A 68 1.40 -8.47 1.55
N THR A 69 1.84 -9.27 0.57
CA THR A 69 1.87 -10.74 0.69
C THR A 69 2.83 -11.18 1.81
N ASN A 70 3.99 -10.54 1.94
CA ASN A 70 4.95 -10.83 3.00
C ASN A 70 4.37 -10.57 4.39
N ARG A 71 3.71 -9.42 4.60
CA ARG A 71 3.04 -9.09 5.86
C ARG A 71 1.98 -10.11 6.24
N LYS A 72 1.17 -10.57 5.28
CA LYS A 72 0.18 -11.64 5.51
C LYS A 72 0.85 -12.93 5.97
N ARG A 73 1.91 -13.36 5.29
CA ARG A 73 2.69 -14.57 5.68
C ARG A 73 3.31 -14.45 7.06
N LEU A 74 3.81 -13.26 7.42
CA LEU A 74 4.34 -12.98 8.77
C LEU A 74 3.24 -13.14 9.82
N CYS A 75 2.10 -12.47 9.63
CA CYS A 75 0.97 -12.52 10.56
C CYS A 75 0.40 -13.94 10.72
N GLU A 76 0.22 -14.67 9.61
CA GLU A 76 -0.22 -16.07 9.63
C GLU A 76 0.72 -17.00 10.41
N ARG A 77 2.03 -16.72 10.39
CA ARG A 77 3.00 -17.47 11.20
C ARG A 77 2.90 -17.08 12.66
N LEU A 78 2.83 -15.79 12.97
CA LEU A 78 2.74 -15.30 14.35
C LEU A 78 1.48 -15.81 15.07
N LYS A 79 0.34 -15.86 14.37
CA LYS A 79 -0.92 -16.41 14.92
C LYS A 79 -0.84 -17.88 15.33
N LYS A 80 0.13 -18.64 14.83
CA LYS A 80 0.33 -20.06 15.15
C LYS A 80 1.28 -20.27 16.33
N ILE A 81 1.94 -19.22 16.81
CA ILE A 81 2.89 -19.28 17.92
C ILE A 81 2.11 -19.11 19.22
N GLU A 82 2.24 -20.07 20.14
CA GLU A 82 1.65 -19.97 21.47
C GLU A 82 2.26 -18.78 22.23
N GLY A 83 1.41 -17.99 22.89
CA GLY A 83 1.82 -16.82 23.68
C GLY A 83 1.78 -15.48 22.94
N VAL A 84 1.47 -15.45 21.64
CA VAL A 84 1.17 -14.19 20.93
C VAL A 84 -0.27 -13.76 21.28
N PRO A 85 -0.50 -12.61 21.93
CA PRO A 85 -1.83 -12.15 22.27
C PRO A 85 -2.59 -11.64 21.03
N SER A 86 -3.93 -11.64 21.11
CA SER A 86 -4.77 -10.94 20.14
C SER A 86 -4.48 -9.44 20.17
N GLY A 87 -4.51 -8.78 19.01
CA GLY A 87 -4.11 -7.39 18.83
C GLY A 87 -2.60 -7.16 18.94
N ALA A 88 -1.77 -8.21 18.92
CA ALA A 88 -0.32 -8.04 18.90
C ALA A 88 0.13 -7.21 17.69
N ILE A 89 1.19 -6.42 17.90
CA ILE A 89 1.75 -5.53 16.87
C ILE A 89 3.23 -5.85 16.70
N VAL A 90 3.63 -6.07 15.46
CA VAL A 90 5.04 -6.10 15.07
C VAL A 90 5.47 -4.66 14.82
N LEU A 91 6.46 -4.18 15.55
CA LEU A 91 7.09 -2.88 15.32
C LEU A 91 8.50 -3.08 14.77
N LEU A 92 8.79 -2.46 13.62
CA LEU A 92 10.09 -2.47 12.98
C LEU A 92 10.60 -1.03 12.80
N GLN A 93 11.86 -0.81 13.16
CA GLN A 93 12.59 0.40 12.84
C GLN A 93 13.31 0.20 11.50
N GLY A 94 13.17 1.18 10.59
CA GLY A 94 13.91 1.21 9.34
C GLY A 94 15.36 1.64 9.55
N GLY A 95 16.12 1.66 8.47
CA GLY A 95 17.48 2.19 8.46
C GLY A 95 17.48 3.73 8.56
N GLU A 96 18.53 4.26 9.17
CA GLU A 96 18.78 5.69 9.30
C GLU A 96 19.86 6.15 8.31
N GLN A 97 19.77 7.41 7.87
CA GLN A 97 20.80 8.00 7.02
C GLN A 97 22.10 8.17 7.83
N SER A 98 23.24 7.80 7.26
CA SER A 98 24.54 7.87 7.93
C SER A 98 25.57 8.63 7.11
N GLN A 99 26.55 9.22 7.81
CA GLN A 99 27.64 9.97 7.22
C GLN A 99 28.98 9.25 7.38
N ARG A 100 29.96 9.64 6.56
CA ARG A 100 31.32 9.11 6.63
C ARG A 100 32.07 9.73 7.81
N TYR A 101 32.24 8.93 8.86
CA TYR A 101 32.97 9.33 10.07
C TYR A 101 32.35 10.59 10.72
N CYS A 102 33.10 11.69 10.80
CA CYS A 102 32.66 12.98 11.32
C CYS A 102 32.46 14.04 10.23
N THR A 103 32.41 13.65 8.95
CA THR A 103 32.12 14.58 7.85
C THR A 103 30.63 14.66 7.57
N ASP A 104 30.23 15.65 6.78
CA ASP A 104 28.88 15.82 6.22
C ASP A 104 28.65 14.99 4.94
N THR A 105 29.52 14.01 4.66
CA THR A 105 29.42 13.20 3.43
C THR A 105 28.50 12.01 3.65
N ASP A 106 27.30 12.06 3.07
CA ASP A 106 26.34 10.97 3.12
C ASP A 106 26.86 9.67 2.50
N VAL A 107 26.59 8.56 3.18
CA VAL A 107 26.67 7.22 2.60
C VAL A 107 25.37 6.96 1.84
N VAL A 108 25.46 6.37 0.65
CA VAL A 108 24.25 6.01 -0.13
C VAL A 108 23.37 5.09 0.71
N PHE A 109 22.16 5.55 1.00
CA PHE A 109 21.23 4.81 1.82
C PHE A 109 20.81 3.49 1.17
N ARG A 110 20.81 2.43 1.97
CA ARG A 110 20.20 1.15 1.62
C ARG A 110 19.43 0.66 2.84
N GLN A 111 18.16 0.36 2.63
CA GLN A 111 17.21 0.00 3.68
C GLN A 111 17.64 -1.24 4.49
N GLU A 112 17.24 -1.31 5.75
CA GLU A 112 17.35 -2.53 6.57
C GLU A 112 16.56 -3.68 5.92
N SER A 113 17.11 -4.89 5.93
CA SER A 113 16.61 -6.02 5.14
C SER A 113 15.22 -6.50 5.59
N TYR A 114 14.94 -6.60 6.88
CA TYR A 114 13.63 -7.00 7.39
C TYR A 114 12.57 -5.93 7.15
N PHE A 115 12.93 -4.66 7.31
CA PHE A 115 12.07 -3.53 6.99
C PHE A 115 11.72 -3.49 5.50
N HIS A 116 12.72 -3.65 4.63
CA HIS A 116 12.52 -3.73 3.18
C HIS A 116 11.65 -4.93 2.80
N TRP A 117 11.87 -6.10 3.39
CA TRP A 117 11.06 -7.28 3.14
C TRP A 117 9.57 -7.04 3.49
N THR A 118 9.32 -6.34 4.60
CA THR A 118 7.97 -6.10 5.15
C THR A 118 7.22 -4.97 4.42
N PHE A 119 7.91 -3.89 4.03
CA PHE A 119 7.28 -2.66 3.54
C PHE A 119 7.74 -2.20 2.15
N GLY A 120 8.95 -2.56 1.71
CA GLY A 120 9.50 -2.09 0.43
C GLY A 120 9.90 -0.61 0.41
N VAL A 121 9.92 0.03 1.58
CA VAL A 121 10.20 1.46 1.73
C VAL A 121 11.65 1.78 1.41
N LEU A 122 11.85 2.91 0.73
CA LEU A 122 13.16 3.36 0.24
C LEU A 122 13.68 4.58 0.99
N GLU A 123 12.82 5.29 1.70
CA GLU A 123 13.19 6.44 2.54
C GLU A 123 13.82 5.96 3.85
N ALA A 124 14.77 6.77 4.36
CA ALA A 124 15.40 6.57 5.65
C ALA A 124 14.52 7.10 6.79
N ASP A 125 14.89 6.77 8.03
CA ASP A 125 14.32 7.31 9.26
C ASP A 125 12.81 7.00 9.42
N CYS A 126 12.35 5.92 8.79
CA CYS A 126 10.97 5.43 8.89
C CYS A 126 10.82 4.36 9.97
N PHE A 127 9.60 4.22 10.48
CA PHE A 127 9.17 3.07 11.27
C PHE A 127 7.95 2.43 10.62
N GLY A 128 7.65 1.19 11.00
CA GLY A 128 6.53 0.45 10.43
C GLY A 128 5.94 -0.48 11.47
N ALA A 129 4.62 -0.46 11.58
CA ALA A 129 3.87 -1.36 12.44
C ALA A 129 2.96 -2.28 11.61
N VAL A 130 2.82 -3.54 12.04
CA VAL A 130 1.86 -4.49 11.46
C VAL A 130 1.05 -5.11 12.58
N GLU A 131 -0.26 -4.88 12.57
CA GLU A 131 -1.18 -5.52 13.52
C GLU A 131 -1.46 -6.95 13.06
N VAL A 132 -1.24 -7.92 13.95
CA VAL A 132 -1.14 -9.35 13.59
C VAL A 132 -2.49 -9.91 13.17
N ASP A 133 -3.59 -9.47 13.77
CA ASP A 133 -4.91 -10.06 13.56
C ASP A 133 -5.52 -9.70 12.20
N THR A 134 -5.34 -8.48 11.74
CA THR A 134 -5.84 -7.98 10.46
C THR A 134 -4.78 -7.94 9.36
N ALA A 135 -3.49 -8.06 9.72
CA ALA A 135 -2.35 -7.75 8.86
C ALA A 135 -2.37 -6.31 8.32
N CYS A 136 -3.07 -5.39 9.01
CA CYS A 136 -3.06 -3.97 8.70
C CYS A 136 -1.66 -3.42 8.95
N ALA A 137 -1.18 -2.62 8.00
CA ALA A 137 0.17 -2.06 8.01
C ALA A 137 0.09 -0.55 8.17
N ILE A 138 0.86 -0.03 9.12
CA ILE A 138 0.98 1.39 9.42
C ILE A 138 2.42 1.79 9.14
N LEU A 139 2.63 2.86 8.37
CA LEU A 139 3.95 3.41 8.10
C LEU A 139 4.12 4.75 8.81
N PHE A 140 5.29 4.99 9.37
CA PHE A 140 5.62 6.26 10.00
C PHE A 140 6.78 6.87 9.23
N VAL A 141 6.57 8.06 8.68
CA VAL A 141 7.53 8.78 7.84
C VAL A 141 8.03 10.04 8.54
N PRO A 142 9.27 10.48 8.32
CA PRO A 142 9.78 11.67 8.98
C PRO A 142 8.99 12.92 8.58
N ARG A 143 8.67 13.77 9.56
CA ARG A 143 8.17 15.12 9.28
C ARG A 143 9.33 16.00 8.87
N LEU A 144 9.37 16.38 7.60
CA LEU A 144 10.48 17.13 7.03
C LEU A 144 10.27 18.65 7.16
N PRO A 145 11.32 19.43 7.46
CA PRO A 145 11.23 20.89 7.54
C PRO A 145 11.05 21.52 6.14
N PRO A 146 10.50 22.74 6.03
CA PRO A 146 10.27 23.40 4.75
C PRO A 146 11.53 23.55 3.88
N GLU A 147 12.68 23.84 4.49
CA GLU A 147 13.99 23.94 3.81
C GLU A 147 14.42 22.64 3.12
N TYR A 148 13.92 21.47 3.53
CA TYR A 148 14.17 20.19 2.85
C TYR A 148 13.80 20.26 1.36
N ALA A 149 12.74 21.01 1.03
CA ALA A 149 12.27 21.18 -0.34
C ALA A 149 13.31 21.82 -1.28
N ILE A 150 14.23 22.61 -0.72
CA ILE A 150 15.25 23.33 -1.47
C ILE A 150 16.42 22.39 -1.83
N TRP A 151 16.82 21.53 -0.90
CA TRP A 151 18.03 20.71 -1.02
C TRP A 151 17.77 19.30 -1.55
N MET A 152 16.70 18.66 -1.06
CA MET A 152 16.47 17.23 -1.22
C MET A 152 15.27 16.93 -2.14
N GLY A 153 14.48 17.96 -2.46
CA GLY A 153 13.35 17.87 -3.39
C GLY A 153 11.99 17.81 -2.70
N LYS A 154 10.96 17.43 -3.45
CA LYS A 154 9.56 17.58 -3.04
C LYS A 154 9.24 16.89 -1.72
N ILE A 155 8.66 17.63 -0.78
CA ILE A 155 8.07 17.07 0.43
C ILE A 155 6.72 16.45 0.07
N HIS A 156 6.58 15.15 0.30
CA HIS A 156 5.40 14.36 -0.02
C HIS A 156 4.42 14.29 1.17
N SER A 157 3.12 14.18 0.88
CA SER A 157 2.08 14.00 1.90
C SER A 157 1.99 12.54 2.39
N GLN A 158 1.35 12.32 3.53
CA GLN A 158 1.04 10.97 4.05
C GLN A 158 0.27 10.13 3.01
N GLU A 159 -0.72 10.73 2.34
CA GLU A 159 -1.51 10.09 1.27
C GLU A 159 -0.64 9.61 0.10
N HIS A 160 0.42 10.35 -0.24
CA HIS A 160 1.36 9.92 -1.27
C HIS A 160 2.06 8.62 -0.86
N PHE A 161 2.58 8.55 0.36
CA PHE A 161 3.25 7.36 0.88
C PHE A 161 2.28 6.18 1.05
N GLN A 162 1.05 6.45 1.50
CA GLN A 162 0.00 5.44 1.64
C GLN A 162 -0.28 4.76 0.31
N LYS A 163 -0.44 5.56 -0.76
CA LYS A 163 -0.63 5.04 -2.12
C LYS A 163 0.63 4.38 -2.67
N LYS A 164 1.81 4.96 -2.47
CA LYS A 164 3.09 4.45 -2.97
C LYS A 164 3.40 3.07 -2.41
N TYR A 165 3.17 2.85 -1.12
CA TYR A 165 3.53 1.62 -0.41
C TYR A 165 2.36 0.67 -0.14
N GLU A 166 1.14 1.02 -0.59
CA GLU A 166 -0.08 0.23 -0.40
C GLU A 166 -0.25 -0.22 1.07
N VAL A 167 -0.06 0.73 1.98
CA VAL A 167 -0.23 0.55 3.44
C VAL A 167 -1.59 1.08 3.89
N GLY A 168 -2.08 0.58 5.02
CA GLY A 168 -3.38 0.94 5.56
C GLY A 168 -3.42 2.38 6.05
N GLU A 169 -2.40 2.80 6.80
CA GLU A 169 -2.31 4.13 7.39
C GLU A 169 -0.88 4.66 7.33
N VAL A 170 -0.74 5.99 7.35
CA VAL A 170 0.57 6.66 7.40
C VAL A 170 0.52 7.80 8.41
N PHE A 171 1.48 7.83 9.33
CA PHE A 171 1.66 8.89 10.32
C PHE A 171 3.06 9.48 10.24
N PHE A 172 3.30 10.55 11.00
CA PHE A 172 4.65 11.07 11.14
C PHE A 172 5.41 10.37 12.28
N THR A 173 6.74 10.31 12.21
CA THR A 173 7.57 9.62 13.20
C THR A 173 7.50 10.24 14.60
N ASP A 174 7.27 11.55 14.67
CA ASP A 174 7.04 12.28 15.94
C ASP A 174 5.73 11.88 16.63
N GLU A 175 4.78 11.29 15.89
CA GLU A 175 3.50 10.80 16.40
C GLU A 175 3.56 9.30 16.81
N HIS A 176 4.64 8.59 16.49
CA HIS A 176 4.73 7.14 16.66
C HIS A 176 4.61 6.69 18.13
N TYR A 177 5.20 7.45 19.06
CA TYR A 177 5.11 7.15 20.49
C TYR A 177 3.66 7.20 20.97
N HIS A 178 2.87 8.16 20.49
CA HIS A 178 1.47 8.29 20.89
C HIS A 178 0.64 7.11 20.39
N TYR A 179 0.83 6.68 19.15
CA TYR A 179 0.11 5.53 18.59
C TYR A 179 0.47 4.20 19.27
N CYS A 180 1.75 3.89 19.42
CA CYS A 180 2.14 2.65 20.12
C CYS A 180 1.74 2.68 21.60
N PHE A 181 1.82 3.83 22.27
CA PHE A 181 1.37 3.99 23.64
C PHE A 181 -0.14 3.87 23.77
N MET A 182 -0.93 4.48 22.88
CA MET A 182 -2.40 4.38 22.88
C MET A 182 -2.89 2.95 22.58
N MET A 183 -2.23 2.23 21.67
CA MET A 183 -2.60 0.85 21.34
C MET A 183 -2.23 -0.12 22.47
N PHE A 184 -1.13 0.15 23.21
CA PHE A 184 -0.78 -0.57 24.44
C PHE A 184 -1.74 -0.26 25.60
N LEU A 185 -2.22 0.99 25.71
CA LEU A 185 -3.17 1.40 26.76
C LEU A 185 -4.57 0.81 26.56
N LEU A 186 -5.03 0.67 25.31
CA LEU A 186 -6.33 0.08 24.99
C LEU A 186 -6.40 -1.40 25.41
N LEU A 187 -5.28 -2.13 25.26
CA LEU A 187 -5.15 -3.51 25.72
C LEU A 187 -5.24 -3.62 27.26
N LEU A 188 -4.62 -2.69 27.99
CA LEU A 188 -4.70 -2.61 29.45
C LEU A 188 -6.12 -2.27 29.95
N LEU A 189 -6.82 -1.35 29.29
CA LEU A 189 -8.21 -0.98 29.65
C LEU A 189 -9.21 -2.10 29.36
N LEU A 190 -9.03 -2.88 28.30
CA LEU A 190 -9.86 -4.04 27.97
C LEU A 190 -9.57 -5.26 28.87
N LEU A 191 -8.39 -5.35 29.48
CA LEU A 191 -8.05 -6.39 30.46
C LEU A 191 -8.47 -6.02 31.89
N LEU A 192 -8.87 -4.76 32.13
CA LEU A 192 -9.30 -4.23 33.43
C LEU A 192 -10.81 -3.95 33.52
N LEU A 193 -11.58 -4.28 32.47
CA LEU A 193 -13.05 -4.25 32.41
C LEU A 193 -13.59 -5.67 32.23
#